data_AF-A0A2E9WD36-F1
#
_entry.id   AF-A0A2E9WD36-F1
#
_cell.length_a   1.000
_cell.length_b   1.000
_cell.length_c   1.000
_cell.angle_alpha   90.00
_cell.angle_beta   90.00
_cell.angle_gamma   90.00
#
_symmetry.space_group_name_H-M   'P 1'
#
loop_
_entity.id
_entity.type
_entity.pdbx_description
1 polymer ?
#
loop_
_entity_poly.entity_id
_entity_poly.type
_entity_poly.pdbx_seq_one_letter_code
_entity_poly.pdbx_strand_id
1 'polypeptide(L)'
;TNNRRYAEFLEHLGDKTIPRAQLRRRPPEVEDQKNYMQMILGEHRCIYDAIATRDDDSARKAMRAHLSQSQTRYQKLLTQR
;
A
#
# COMPACT_ATOMS: atom_id res chain seq x y z
N THR A 1 -2.35 8.96 16.19
CA THR A 1 -3.77 9.15 16.51
C THR A 1 -4.32 8.19 17.57
N ASN A 2 -3.58 7.20 18.11
CA ASN A 2 -3.98 6.24 19.18
C ASN A 2 -5.45 5.78 19.19
N ASN A 3 -6.07 5.73 18.00
CA ASN A 3 -7.49 5.49 17.86
C ASN A 3 -7.66 4.13 17.20
N ARG A 4 -8.05 3.16 18.02
CA ARG A 4 -8.24 1.76 17.65
C ARG A 4 -9.23 1.57 16.50
N ARG A 5 -10.18 2.50 16.31
CA ARG A 5 -11.14 2.45 15.20
C ARG A 5 -10.45 2.55 13.83
N TYR A 6 -9.31 3.24 13.73
CA TYR A 6 -8.56 3.28 12.47
C TYR A 6 -7.93 1.93 12.12
N ALA A 7 -7.35 1.24 13.11
CA ALA A 7 -6.79 -0.09 12.90
C ALA A 7 -7.90 -1.08 12.48
N GLU A 8 -9.00 -1.10 13.23
CA GLU A 8 -10.16 -1.96 12.93
C GLU A 8 -10.76 -1.64 11.54
N PHE A 9 -10.82 -0.36 11.16
CA PHE A 9 -11.29 0.05 9.84
C PHE A 9 -10.35 -0.41 8.71
N LEU A 10 -9.04 -0.25 8.90
CA LEU A 10 -8.03 -0.71 7.93
C LEU A 10 -8.00 -2.24 7.81
N GLU A 11 -8.16 -2.96 8.91
CA GLU A 11 -8.33 -4.42 8.91
C GLU A 11 -9.59 -4.84 8.15
N HIS A 12 -10.72 -4.17 8.40
CA HIS A 12 -11.98 -4.47 7.71
C HIS A 12 -11.93 -4.17 6.20
N LEU A 13 -11.19 -3.13 5.81
CA LEU A 13 -10.88 -2.84 4.40
C LEU A 13 -9.92 -3.88 3.81
N GLY A 14 -8.93 -4.36 4.56
CA GLY A 14 -7.89 -5.27 4.07
C GLY A 14 -8.44 -6.50 3.35
N ASP A 15 -9.37 -7.22 3.99
CA ASP A 15 -9.94 -8.46 3.45
C ASP A 15 -10.89 -8.25 2.28
N LYS A 16 -11.55 -7.08 2.19
CA LYS A 16 -12.59 -6.79 1.19
C LYS A 16 -12.12 -5.88 0.05
N THR A 17 -11.05 -5.12 0.26
CA THR A 17 -10.63 -4.02 -0.62
C THR A 17 -9.28 -4.29 -1.29
N ILE A 18 -8.50 -5.27 -0.82
CA ILE A 18 -7.23 -5.66 -1.45
C ILE A 18 -7.32 -7.10 -2.00
N PRO A 19 -7.71 -7.29 -3.27
CA PRO A 19 -7.82 -8.60 -3.91
C PRO A 19 -6.46 -9.23 -4.24
N ARG A 20 -5.32 -8.68 -3.77
CA ARG A 20 -4.01 -9.23 -4.08
C ARG A 20 -3.85 -10.67 -3.63
N ALA A 21 -4.39 -11.03 -2.47
CA ALA A 21 -4.39 -12.43 -2.01
C ALA A 21 -5.15 -13.36 -2.98
N GLN A 22 -6.20 -12.84 -3.61
CA GLN A 22 -7.07 -13.57 -4.54
C GLN A 22 -6.56 -13.54 -5.99
N LEU A 23 -5.69 -12.59 -6.35
CA LEU A 23 -5.14 -12.39 -7.70
C LEU A 23 -3.80 -13.07 -7.94
N ARG A 24 -3.16 -13.67 -6.93
CA ARG A 24 -1.94 -14.51 -7.11
C ARG A 24 -2.30 -15.83 -7.82
N ARG A 25 -2.64 -15.77 -9.10
CA ARG A 25 -2.78 -16.95 -9.97
C ARG A 25 -1.43 -17.48 -10.47
N ARG A 26 -0.40 -16.64 -10.48
CA ARG A 26 1.00 -17.04 -10.75
C ARG A 26 1.90 -16.39 -9.70
N PRO A 27 2.78 -17.15 -9.02
CA PRO A 27 3.81 -16.55 -8.17
C PRO A 27 4.68 -15.63 -9.05
N PRO A 28 4.88 -14.35 -8.69
CA PRO A 28 5.92 -13.56 -9.34
C PRO A 28 7.27 -14.26 -9.15
N GLU A 29 8.20 -14.03 -10.08
CA GLU A 29 9.58 -14.48 -9.88
C GLU A 29 10.11 -13.87 -8.58
N VAL A 30 10.99 -14.60 -7.88
CA VAL A 30 11.44 -14.21 -6.53
C VAL A 30 12.04 -12.80 -6.53
N GLU A 31 12.72 -12.42 -7.62
CA GLU A 31 13.31 -11.09 -7.77
C GLU A 31 12.27 -9.99 -7.99
N ASP A 32 11.22 -10.25 -8.77
CA ASP A 32 10.10 -9.32 -8.93
C ASP A 32 9.39 -9.07 -7.60
N GLN A 33 9.24 -10.12 -6.78
CA GLN A 33 8.65 -9.98 -5.45
C GLN A 33 9.52 -9.12 -4.54
N LYS A 34 10.85 -9.30 -4.56
CA LYS A 34 11.78 -8.54 -3.74
C LYS A 34 11.83 -7.07 -4.14
N ASN A 35 11.96 -6.77 -5.43
CA ASN A 35 11.94 -5.40 -5.97
C ASN A 35 10.63 -4.69 -5.61
N TYR A 36 9.51 -5.40 -5.75
CA TYR A 36 8.21 -4.89 -5.36
C TYR A 36 8.13 -4.55 -3.86
N MET A 37 8.61 -5.45 -2.98
CA MET A 37 8.61 -5.19 -1.53
C MET A 37 9.52 -4.02 -1.16
N GLN A 38 10.70 -3.89 -1.78
CA GLN A 38 11.59 -2.75 -1.55
C GLN A 38 10.94 -1.42 -1.94
N MET A 39 10.26 -1.37 -3.10
CA MET A 39 9.52 -0.19 -3.54
C MET A 39 8.43 0.20 -2.53
N ILE A 40 7.64 -0.77 -2.06
CA ILE A 40 6.58 -0.51 -1.06
C ILE A 40 7.17 -0.05 0.27
N LEU A 41 8.25 -0.67 0.74
CA LEU A 41 8.93 -0.24 1.96
C LEU A 41 9.41 1.21 1.83
N GLY A 42 9.89 1.63 0.66
CA GLY A 42 10.23 3.04 0.37
C GLY A 42 9.03 3.98 0.51
N GLU A 43 7.89 3.63 -0.09
CA GLU A 43 6.65 4.42 0.04
C GLU A 43 6.20 4.54 1.51
N HIS A 44 6.23 3.42 2.25
CA HIS A 44 5.89 3.40 3.67
C HIS A 44 6.87 4.21 4.51
N ARG A 45 8.15 4.22 4.14
CA ARG A 45 9.16 5.01 4.83
C ARG A 45 8.87 6.50 4.71
N CYS A 46 8.49 6.98 3.53
CA CYS A 46 8.07 8.38 3.33
C CYS A 46 6.87 8.76 4.21
N ILE A 47 5.88 7.87 4.32
CA ILE A 47 4.71 8.08 5.20
C ILE A 47 5.16 8.15 6.67
N TYR A 48 5.99 7.19 7.09
CA TYR A 48 6.50 7.12 8.46
C TYR A 48 7.28 8.38 8.82
N ASP A 49 8.22 8.80 7.97
CA ASP A 49 9.06 9.96 8.24
C ASP A 49 8.21 11.24 8.36
N ALA A 50 7.20 11.43 7.50
CA ALA A 50 6.30 12.58 7.58
C ALA A 50 5.43 12.58 8.86
N ILE A 51 4.98 11.40 9.30
CA ILE A 51 4.25 11.27 10.59
C ILE A 51 5.20 11.54 11.76
N ALA A 52 6.43 11.02 11.70
CA ALA A 52 7.43 11.17 12.75
C ALA A 52 7.82 12.65 12.97
N THR A 53 7.90 13.43 11.89
CA THR A 53 8.13 14.88 11.96
C THR A 53 6.89 15.70 12.30
N ARG A 54 5.72 15.06 12.48
CA ARG A 54 4.42 15.70 12.72
C ARG A 54 4.02 16.69 11.61
N ASP A 55 4.44 16.41 10.38
CA ASP A 55 4.01 17.16 9.21
C ASP A 55 2.75 16.51 8.60
N ASP A 56 1.60 17.00 9.05
CA ASP A 56 0.29 16.47 8.64
C ASP A 56 0.05 16.59 7.13
N ASP A 57 0.57 17.64 6.48
CA ASP A 57 0.36 17.85 5.05
C ASP A 57 1.22 16.90 4.22
N SER A 58 2.49 16.73 4.60
CA SER A 58 3.39 15.75 3.99
C SER A 58 2.89 14.32 4.20
N ALA A 59 2.39 13.99 5.40
CA ALA A 59 1.84 12.67 5.69
C ALA A 59 0.60 12.39 4.81
N ARG A 60 -0.29 13.37 4.66
CA ARG A 60 -1.47 13.28 3.78
C ARG A 60 -1.07 13.08 2.32
N LYS A 61 -0.10 13.85 1.82
CA LYS A 61 0.43 13.75 0.45
C LYS A 61 1.06 12.38 0.19
N ALA A 62 1.91 11.92 1.11
CA ALA A 62 2.57 10.62 1.00
C ALA A 62 1.57 9.46 0.98
N MET A 63 0.56 9.50 1.86
CA MET A 63 -0.50 8.49 1.89
C MET A 63 -1.32 8.49 0.59
N ARG A 64 -1.70 9.67 0.09
CA ARG A 64 -2.44 9.78 -1.18
C ARG A 64 -1.64 9.22 -2.36
N ALA A 65 -0.34 9.50 -2.40
CA ALA A 65 0.56 8.94 -3.42
C ALA A 65 0.65 7.41 -3.32
N HIS A 66 0.83 6.85 -2.12
CA HIS A 66 0.87 5.41 -1.90
C HIS A 66 -0.41 4.69 -2.36
N LEU A 67 -1.59 5.23 -1.99
CA LEU A 67 -2.87 4.65 -2.37
C LEU A 67 -3.12 4.73 -3.89
N SER A 68 -2.84 5.87 -4.51
CA SER A 68 -3.00 6.06 -5.97
C SER A 68 -2.11 5.12 -6.76
N GLN A 69 -0.84 4.97 -6.35
CA GLN A 69 0.08 4.03 -6.98
C GLN A 69 -0.37 2.57 -6.79
N SER A 70 -0.88 2.23 -5.60
CA SER A 70 -1.44 0.90 -5.32
C SER A 70 -2.65 0.59 -6.21
N GLN A 71 -3.54 1.56 -6.41
CA GLN A 71 -4.68 1.45 -7.33
C GLN A 71 -4.22 1.27 -8.79
N THR A 72 -3.26 2.07 -9.25
CA THR A 72 -2.71 1.97 -10.61
C THR A 72 -2.06 0.60 -10.85
N ARG A 73 -1.27 0.12 -9.89
CA ARG A 73 -0.66 -1.23 -9.93
C ARG A 73 -1.73 -2.32 -10.01
N TYR A 74 -2.80 -2.17 -9.23
CA TYR A 74 -3.92 -3.09 -9.25
C TYR A 74 -4.64 -3.10 -10.62
N GLN A 75 -4.89 -1.93 -11.21
CA GLN A 75 -5.46 -1.82 -12.55
C GLN A 75 -4.58 -2.51 -13.60
N LYS A 76 -3.26 -2.28 -13.57
CA LYS A 76 -2.31 -2.96 -14.48
C LYS A 76 -2.38 -4.48 -14.38
N LEU A 77 -2.52 -5.04 -13.16
CA LEU A 77 -2.69 -6.47 -12.96
C LEU A 77 -4.00 -7.01 -13.55
N LEU A 78 -5.08 -6.21 -13.55
CA LEU A 78 -6.36 -6.61 -14.15
C LEU A 78 -6.34 -6.55 -15.68
N THR A 79 -5.62 -5.58 -16.27
CA THR A 79 -5.53 -5.39 -17.74
C THR A 79 -4.55 -6.36 -18.40
N GLN A 80 -3.60 -6.95 -17.66
CA GLN A 80 -2.68 -8.00 -18.18
C GLN A 80 -3.31 -9.41 -18.19
N ARG A 81 -4.64 -9.51 -18.13
CA ARG A 81 -5.40 -10.76 -18.29
C ARG A 81 -5.75 -11.01 -19.75
#